data_AF-A0AAD2D1P8-F1
#
_entry.id   AF-A0AAD2D1P8-F1
#
_cell.length_a   1.000
_cell.length_b   1.000
_cell.length_c   1.000
_cell.angle_alpha   90.00
_cell.angle_beta   90.00
_cell.angle_gamma   90.00
#
_symmetry.space_group_name_H-M   'P 1'
#
loop_
_entity.id
_entity.type
_entity.pdbx_description
1 polymer ?
#
loop_
_entity_poly.entity_id
_entity_poly.type
_entity_poly.pdbx_seq_one_letter_code
_entity_poly.pdbx_strand_id
1 'polypeptide(L)'
;MAKNPRKRKHKGKNKKWQKKLEQKREKERKKKISRSSTTDTPSCKRSSDPSKMLKKFQSGKKFIKNLKPTLEEEIKDNNSEVWPKFLLKENIKDAHKHRPDHKEYDPSTLYIPPKALEEMTEYNRIYWGFKQQHFDKIVCFGTGLWYFVRYYDAEIVGRIIKKPLNLYFGGSGFSIKEKDYYFDLITKNGYKIVVVDQIETSEMMRKRVEEEWKENKKQVLKSEVCKREISHIYSRGTYSNPTAEKDTIFDTQNILVYHFIPETSKFGFTFFDITALKVHVGSFYDDAVLTKFRTLVSRIRPVEVLCAEEFRKSAMTNMLRLSPVSPTFNFIKKRSFASSSECVSLINDHLDFT
;
A
#
# COMPACT_ATOMS: atom_id res chain seq x y z
N MET A 1 31.96 -67.47 -5.72
CA MET A 1 30.78 -67.55 -6.63
C MET A 1 29.51 -67.37 -5.81
N ALA A 2 28.83 -66.23 -5.90
CA ALA A 2 27.53 -66.03 -5.26
C ALA A 2 26.61 -65.19 -6.18
N LYS A 3 25.36 -65.63 -6.26
CA LYS A 3 24.38 -65.33 -7.32
C LYS A 3 23.75 -63.94 -7.19
N ASN A 4 23.52 -63.31 -8.35
CA ASN A 4 22.87 -62.03 -8.56
C ASN A 4 21.34 -62.23 -8.74
N PRO A 5 20.44 -61.42 -8.14
CA PRO A 5 19.02 -61.42 -8.50
C PRO A 5 18.67 -60.32 -9.51
N ARG A 6 17.83 -60.70 -10.48
CA ARG A 6 17.43 -59.94 -11.68
C ARG A 6 16.00 -59.37 -11.56
N LYS A 7 15.81 -58.22 -12.23
CA LYS A 7 14.57 -57.59 -12.79
C LYS A 7 13.75 -56.71 -11.83
N ARG A 8 13.29 -55.49 -12.21
CA ARG A 8 12.39 -55.21 -13.35
C ARG A 8 12.51 -53.78 -13.93
N LYS A 9 12.20 -53.69 -15.23
CA LYS A 9 12.28 -52.54 -16.16
C LYS A 9 11.16 -51.52 -15.95
N HIS A 10 11.51 -50.25 -15.70
CA HIS A 10 10.64 -49.08 -15.90
C HIS A 10 10.94 -48.41 -17.26
N LYS A 11 10.40 -48.95 -18.36
CA LYS A 11 10.43 -48.29 -19.68
C LYS A 11 9.06 -48.39 -20.33
N GLY A 12 8.17 -47.45 -19.99
CA GLY A 12 6.83 -47.39 -20.57
C GLY A 12 6.07 -46.08 -20.34
N LYS A 13 6.38 -45.34 -19.26
CA LYS A 13 5.66 -44.11 -18.91
C LYS A 13 6.16 -42.83 -19.62
N ASN A 14 7.36 -42.85 -20.22
CA ASN A 14 7.98 -41.62 -20.77
C ASN A 14 7.52 -41.26 -22.20
N LYS A 15 7.19 -42.25 -23.05
CA LYS A 15 6.74 -41.99 -24.44
C LYS A 15 5.33 -41.39 -24.54
N LYS A 16 4.45 -41.69 -23.57
CA LYS A 16 3.06 -41.19 -23.57
C LYS A 16 2.96 -39.72 -23.17
N TRP A 17 3.86 -39.27 -22.28
CA TRP A 17 3.97 -37.86 -21.88
C TRP A 17 4.56 -36.98 -22.99
N GLN A 18 5.58 -37.48 -23.69
CA GLN A 18 6.20 -36.75 -24.81
C GLN A 18 5.21 -36.52 -25.97
N LYS A 19 4.45 -37.55 -26.38
CA LYS A 19 3.37 -37.39 -27.39
C LYS A 19 2.31 -36.36 -26.99
N LYS A 20 2.00 -36.24 -25.69
CA LYS A 20 0.99 -35.30 -25.16
C LYS A 20 1.47 -33.84 -25.20
N LEU A 21 2.77 -33.62 -24.96
CA LEU A 21 3.42 -32.30 -25.08
C LEU A 21 3.52 -31.83 -26.54
N GLU A 22 3.81 -32.75 -27.45
CA GLU A 22 3.94 -32.48 -28.88
C GLU A 22 2.58 -32.10 -29.50
N GLN A 23 1.52 -32.82 -29.15
CA GLN A 23 0.14 -32.47 -29.54
C GLN A 23 -0.33 -31.13 -28.97
N LYS A 24 0.15 -30.73 -27.78
CA LYS A 24 -0.17 -29.42 -27.18
C LYS A 24 0.54 -28.28 -27.91
N ARG A 25 1.81 -28.48 -28.28
CA ARG A 25 2.59 -27.53 -29.11
C ARG A 25 2.01 -27.34 -30.51
N GLU A 26 1.56 -28.42 -31.16
CA GLU A 26 0.92 -28.37 -32.48
C GLU A 26 -0.39 -27.53 -32.45
N LYS A 27 -1.19 -27.67 -31.38
CA LYS A 27 -2.42 -26.90 -31.18
C LYS A 27 -2.16 -25.41 -30.94
N GLU A 28 -1.12 -25.07 -30.18
CA GLU A 28 -0.73 -23.66 -29.96
C GLU A 28 -0.17 -23.01 -31.24
N ARG A 29 0.55 -23.78 -32.07
CA ARG A 29 1.09 -23.31 -33.35
C ARG A 29 -0.03 -22.99 -34.36
N LYS A 30 -1.05 -23.85 -34.45
CA LYS A 30 -2.25 -23.59 -35.29
C LYS A 30 -3.07 -22.38 -34.80
N LYS A 31 -3.12 -22.14 -33.48
CA LYS A 31 -3.81 -20.97 -32.89
C LYS A 31 -3.11 -19.63 -33.11
N LYS A 32 -1.79 -19.65 -33.33
CA LYS A 32 -1.00 -18.46 -33.71
C LYS A 32 -1.13 -18.13 -35.18
N ILE A 33 -1.20 -19.14 -36.05
CA ILE A 33 -1.36 -18.96 -37.51
C ILE A 33 -2.75 -18.41 -37.85
N SER A 34 -3.79 -18.74 -37.07
CA SER A 34 -5.15 -18.18 -37.29
C SER A 34 -5.34 -16.74 -36.81
N ARG A 35 -4.34 -16.12 -36.15
CA ARG A 35 -4.41 -14.73 -35.63
C ARG A 35 -3.64 -13.72 -36.47
N SER A 36 -2.92 -14.15 -37.50
CA SER A 36 -2.05 -13.28 -38.30
C SER A 36 -2.62 -12.90 -39.67
N SER A 37 -3.93 -13.03 -39.91
CA SER A 37 -4.56 -12.68 -41.18
C SER A 37 -5.79 -11.80 -41.00
N THR A 38 -5.57 -10.52 -40.68
CA THR A 38 -6.46 -9.39 -41.02
C THR A 38 -5.66 -8.11 -40.84
N THR A 39 -5.12 -7.58 -41.93
CA THR A 39 -4.58 -6.22 -42.06
C THR A 39 -5.70 -5.33 -42.60
N ASP A 40 -6.12 -4.32 -41.83
CA ASP A 40 -6.82 -3.15 -42.36
C ASP A 40 -6.35 -1.90 -41.57
N THR A 41 -5.62 -1.04 -42.26
CA THR A 41 -5.22 0.30 -41.81
C THR A 41 -6.25 1.32 -42.27
N PRO A 42 -6.71 2.25 -41.40
CA PRO A 42 -7.27 3.51 -41.87
C PRO A 42 -6.34 4.68 -41.52
N SER A 43 -5.83 5.33 -42.56
CA SER A 43 -5.28 6.68 -42.48
C SER A 43 -6.38 7.67 -42.04
N CYS A 44 -6.08 8.62 -41.17
CA CYS A 44 -7.03 9.66 -40.76
C CYS A 44 -6.51 11.05 -41.11
N LYS A 45 -7.14 11.64 -42.12
CA LYS A 45 -7.01 13.05 -42.53
C LYS A 45 -7.59 13.95 -41.44
N ARG A 46 -6.86 15.02 -41.07
CA ARG A 46 -7.36 16.11 -40.23
C ARG A 46 -8.49 16.84 -40.96
N SER A 47 -9.65 16.96 -40.33
CA SER A 47 -10.65 17.97 -40.67
C SER A 47 -10.93 18.82 -39.44
N SER A 48 -10.85 20.14 -39.64
CA SER A 48 -11.04 21.20 -38.65
C SER A 48 -12.45 21.75 -38.77
N ASP A 49 -13.33 21.40 -37.84
CA ASP A 49 -14.63 22.06 -37.70
C ASP A 49 -15.03 22.17 -36.20
N PRO A 50 -14.95 23.37 -35.59
CA PRO A 50 -15.22 23.60 -34.16
C PRO A 50 -16.67 23.32 -33.72
N SER A 51 -17.60 23.24 -34.66
CA SER A 51 -19.05 23.23 -34.37
C SER A 51 -19.59 21.86 -33.96
N LYS A 52 -18.84 20.77 -34.17
CA LYS A 52 -19.21 19.41 -33.73
C LYS A 52 -18.71 19.06 -32.31
N MET A 53 -17.78 19.83 -31.75
CA MET A 53 -17.30 19.63 -30.36
C MET A 53 -18.31 20.13 -29.31
N LEU A 54 -19.08 21.18 -29.63
CA LEU A 54 -19.95 21.83 -28.65
C LEU A 54 -21.23 21.03 -28.33
N LYS A 55 -21.74 20.23 -29.28
CA LYS A 55 -22.88 19.32 -29.04
C LYS A 55 -22.49 18.06 -28.25
N LYS A 56 -21.20 17.67 -28.26
CA LYS A 56 -20.69 16.56 -27.44
C LYS A 56 -20.50 16.95 -25.96
N PHE A 57 -20.29 18.24 -25.69
CA PHE A 57 -20.07 18.78 -24.34
C PHE A 57 -21.36 18.96 -23.50
N GLN A 58 -22.54 19.02 -24.13
CA GLN A 58 -23.81 19.21 -23.41
C GLN A 58 -24.52 17.90 -23.02
N SER A 59 -24.18 16.76 -23.65
CA SER A 59 -24.67 15.44 -23.18
C SER A 59 -23.90 14.91 -21.96
N GLY A 60 -22.69 15.43 -21.69
CA GLY A 60 -21.85 15.07 -20.53
C GLY A 60 -22.33 15.62 -19.18
N LYS A 61 -23.30 16.55 -19.16
CA LYS A 61 -23.80 17.16 -17.91
C LYS A 61 -24.86 16.34 -17.17
N LYS A 62 -25.33 15.21 -17.71
CA LYS A 62 -26.15 14.22 -16.98
C LYS A 62 -25.35 13.07 -16.37
N PHE A 63 -24.04 12.99 -16.64
CA PHE A 63 -23.18 11.91 -16.16
C PHE A 63 -22.40 12.25 -14.86
N ILE A 64 -22.43 13.52 -14.42
CA ILE A 64 -21.63 14.00 -13.27
C ILE A 64 -22.44 14.01 -11.94
N LYS A 65 -23.74 13.71 -11.96
CA LYS A 65 -24.53 13.57 -10.71
C LYS A 65 -24.45 12.19 -10.04
N ASN A 66 -23.81 11.19 -10.67
CA ASN A 66 -23.77 9.81 -10.15
C ASN A 66 -22.36 9.23 -9.93
N LEU A 67 -21.33 10.07 -9.76
CA LEU A 67 -19.97 9.61 -9.41
C LEU A 67 -19.64 9.91 -7.94
N LYS A 68 -20.36 9.23 -7.06
CA LYS A 68 -19.80 8.64 -5.84
C LYS A 68 -20.47 7.28 -5.62
N PRO A 69 -19.78 6.18 -5.93
CA PRO A 69 -19.80 5.01 -5.07
C PRO A 69 -18.60 5.13 -4.13
N THR A 70 -18.86 5.19 -2.83
CA THR A 70 -17.83 4.94 -1.82
C THR A 70 -17.22 3.55 -2.08
N LEU A 71 -15.96 3.37 -1.68
CA LEU A 71 -15.25 2.08 -1.65
C LEU A 71 -16.03 0.92 -0.96
N GLU A 72 -17.17 1.23 -0.35
CA GLU A 72 -18.06 0.37 0.42
C GLU A 72 -19.07 -0.44 -0.42
N GLU A 73 -19.34 -0.07 -1.68
CA GLU A 73 -20.39 -0.71 -2.50
C GLU A 73 -19.86 -1.74 -3.53
N GLU A 74 -18.57 -1.69 -3.88
CA GLU A 74 -17.96 -2.66 -4.81
C GLU A 74 -17.37 -3.91 -4.13
N ILE A 75 -17.51 -4.05 -2.81
CA ILE A 75 -17.25 -5.30 -2.09
C ILE A 75 -18.53 -6.14 -2.15
N LYS A 76 -18.93 -6.58 -3.35
CA LYS A 76 -20.00 -7.58 -3.49
C LYS A 76 -19.46 -8.95 -3.07
N ASP A 77 -19.72 -9.33 -1.83
CA ASP A 77 -20.22 -10.62 -1.30
C ASP A 77 -19.98 -11.94 -2.08
N ASN A 78 -18.86 -12.09 -2.79
CA ASN A 78 -18.47 -13.37 -3.39
C ASN A 78 -17.35 -14.10 -2.60
N ASN A 79 -16.94 -13.56 -1.45
CA ASN A 79 -15.76 -14.05 -0.70
C ASN A 79 -16.05 -14.57 0.72
N SER A 80 -17.33 -14.66 1.14
CA SER A 80 -17.72 -14.97 2.52
C SER A 80 -17.28 -16.35 3.02
N GLU A 81 -17.02 -17.32 2.13
CA GLU A 81 -16.48 -18.65 2.51
C GLU A 81 -14.96 -18.69 2.71
N VAL A 82 -14.21 -17.74 2.14
CA VAL A 82 -12.73 -17.76 2.14
C VAL A 82 -12.13 -16.79 3.16
N TRP A 83 -12.89 -15.78 3.57
CA TRP A 83 -12.40 -14.70 4.41
C TRP A 83 -12.64 -14.94 5.91
N PRO A 84 -11.74 -14.48 6.79
CA PRO A 84 -11.97 -14.56 8.22
C PRO A 84 -13.22 -13.78 8.62
N LYS A 85 -14.09 -14.39 9.43
CA LYS A 85 -15.38 -13.80 9.82
C LYS A 85 -15.25 -12.40 10.43
N PHE A 86 -14.19 -12.15 11.20
CA PHE A 86 -13.95 -10.85 11.83
C PHE A 86 -13.61 -9.71 10.84
N LEU A 87 -13.29 -10.06 9.59
CA LEU A 87 -12.96 -9.11 8.53
C LEU A 87 -14.20 -8.70 7.72
N LEU A 88 -15.30 -9.45 7.83
CA LEU A 88 -16.54 -9.15 7.12
C LEU A 88 -17.15 -7.83 7.63
N LYS A 89 -17.84 -7.11 6.74
CA LYS A 89 -18.39 -5.77 7.00
C LYS A 89 -19.32 -5.74 8.22
N GLU A 90 -20.04 -6.83 8.46
CA GLU A 90 -20.95 -7.01 9.57
C GLU A 90 -20.24 -7.27 10.91
N ASN A 91 -18.97 -7.67 10.92
CA ASN A 91 -18.22 -8.08 12.12
C ASN A 91 -17.00 -7.21 12.42
N ILE A 92 -16.56 -6.39 11.46
CA ILE A 92 -15.38 -5.55 11.60
C ILE A 92 -15.49 -4.58 12.78
N LYS A 93 -14.43 -4.53 13.58
CA LYS A 93 -14.32 -3.67 14.76
C LYS A 93 -12.90 -3.15 14.92
N ASP A 94 -12.73 -1.99 15.52
CA ASP A 94 -11.42 -1.46 15.92
C ASP A 94 -10.87 -2.19 17.16
N ALA A 95 -9.64 -1.88 17.59
CA ALA A 95 -9.01 -2.50 18.77
C ALA A 95 -9.84 -2.35 20.08
N HIS A 96 -10.64 -1.29 20.19
CA HIS A 96 -11.55 -1.03 21.31
C HIS A 96 -12.93 -1.69 21.15
N LYS A 97 -13.09 -2.51 20.10
CA LYS A 97 -14.32 -3.23 19.73
C LYS A 97 -15.46 -2.31 19.27
N HIS A 98 -15.15 -1.08 18.88
CA HIS A 98 -16.10 -0.18 18.24
C HIS A 98 -16.32 -0.59 16.79
N ARG A 99 -17.56 -0.42 16.31
CA ARG A 99 -17.93 -0.63 14.90
C ARG A 99 -17.75 0.68 14.10
N PRO A 100 -17.71 0.63 12.76
CA PRO A 100 -17.55 1.83 11.92
C PRO A 100 -18.58 2.94 12.13
N ASP A 101 -19.77 2.62 12.63
CA ASP A 101 -20.84 3.57 12.97
C ASP A 101 -20.62 4.30 14.31
N HIS A 102 -19.65 3.85 15.11
CA HIS A 102 -19.34 4.45 16.41
C HIS A 102 -18.50 5.73 16.26
N LYS A 103 -18.79 6.75 17.08
CA LYS A 103 -18.09 8.06 17.05
C LYS A 103 -16.58 7.94 17.31
N GLU A 104 -16.18 7.00 18.15
CA GLU A 104 -14.78 6.78 18.55
C GLU A 104 -14.09 5.66 17.76
N TYR A 105 -14.69 5.19 16.66
CA TYR A 105 -14.10 4.17 15.82
C TYR A 105 -12.73 4.61 15.28
N ASP A 106 -11.70 3.79 15.51
CA ASP A 106 -10.37 3.99 14.95
C ASP A 106 -10.13 3.07 13.74
N PRO A 107 -10.20 3.60 12.50
CA PRO A 107 -9.98 2.80 11.29
C PRO A 107 -8.53 2.33 11.12
N SER A 108 -7.58 2.80 11.93
CA SER A 108 -6.19 2.35 11.89
C SER A 108 -5.94 1.02 12.59
N THR A 109 -6.93 0.52 13.33
CA THR A 109 -6.82 -0.74 14.09
C THR A 109 -7.92 -1.73 13.74
N LEU A 110 -7.68 -3.01 14.05
CA LEU A 110 -8.64 -4.09 13.86
C LEU A 110 -8.66 -4.99 15.09
N TYR A 111 -9.84 -5.28 15.63
CA TYR A 111 -9.99 -6.29 16.65
C TYR A 111 -10.10 -7.68 16.04
N ILE A 112 -9.23 -8.58 16.50
CA ILE A 112 -9.25 -9.99 16.14
C ILE A 112 -9.63 -10.79 17.39
N PRO A 113 -10.70 -11.60 17.35
CA PRO A 113 -11.10 -12.42 18.49
C PRO A 113 -9.96 -13.35 18.95
N PRO A 114 -9.68 -13.47 20.26
CA PRO A 114 -8.59 -14.33 20.77
C PRO A 114 -8.68 -15.77 20.27
N LYS A 115 -9.90 -16.33 20.25
CA LYS A 115 -10.16 -17.67 19.71
C LYS A 115 -9.74 -17.81 18.24
N ALA A 116 -9.96 -16.79 17.42
CA ALA A 116 -9.54 -16.82 16.01
C ALA A 116 -8.00 -16.80 15.90
N LEU A 117 -7.30 -16.06 16.77
CA LEU A 117 -5.83 -16.07 16.80
C LEU A 117 -5.27 -17.44 17.25
N GLU A 118 -5.92 -18.11 18.20
CA GLU A 118 -5.51 -19.44 18.67
C GLU A 118 -5.62 -20.51 17.58
N GLU A 119 -6.67 -20.44 16.76
CA GLU A 119 -6.93 -21.37 15.64
C GLU A 119 -6.00 -21.13 14.42
N MET A 120 -5.34 -19.98 14.33
CA MET A 120 -4.44 -19.64 13.23
C MET A 120 -3.09 -20.37 13.31
N THR A 121 -2.46 -20.56 12.15
CA THR A 121 -1.05 -20.92 12.08
C THR A 121 -0.19 -19.79 12.67
N GLU A 122 1.01 -20.11 13.16
CA GLU A 122 1.94 -19.12 13.71
C GLU A 122 2.28 -18.02 12.69
N TYR A 123 2.52 -18.39 11.44
CA TYR A 123 2.74 -17.44 10.35
C TYR A 123 1.58 -16.46 10.19
N ASN A 124 0.33 -16.96 10.23
CA ASN A 124 -0.86 -16.12 10.13
C ASN A 124 -1.03 -15.25 11.36
N ARG A 125 -0.75 -15.76 12.58
CA ARG A 125 -0.75 -14.97 13.81
C ARG A 125 0.21 -13.78 13.73
N ILE A 126 1.43 -14.00 13.23
CA ILE A 126 2.42 -12.92 13.06
C ILE A 126 1.91 -11.86 12.09
N TYR A 127 1.42 -12.27 10.90
CA TYR A 127 0.83 -11.34 9.94
C TYR A 127 -0.30 -10.51 10.55
N TRP A 128 -1.26 -11.18 11.21
CA TRP A 128 -2.39 -10.54 11.85
C TRP A 128 -1.99 -9.66 13.04
N GLY A 129 -0.90 -10.00 13.73
CA GLY A 129 -0.29 -9.18 14.78
C GLY A 129 0.17 -7.81 14.28
N PHE A 130 0.70 -7.74 13.06
CA PHE A 130 1.01 -6.46 12.40
C PHE A 130 -0.24 -5.78 11.85
N LYS A 131 -1.08 -6.53 11.13
CA LYS A 131 -2.25 -5.96 10.44
C LYS A 131 -3.29 -5.38 11.41
N GLN A 132 -3.43 -5.95 12.61
CA GLN A 132 -4.34 -5.41 13.63
C GLN A 132 -3.97 -4.02 14.14
N GLN A 133 -2.69 -3.65 14.08
CA GLN A 133 -2.16 -2.34 14.53
C GLN A 133 -2.01 -1.33 13.38
N HIS A 134 -2.06 -1.81 12.13
CA HIS A 134 -1.84 -1.03 10.92
C HIS A 134 -2.91 -1.33 9.87
N PHE A 135 -4.17 -1.35 10.30
CA PHE A 135 -5.28 -1.76 9.45
C PHE A 135 -5.50 -0.80 8.28
N ASP A 136 -5.21 0.49 8.49
CA ASP A 136 -5.26 1.59 7.51
C ASP A 136 -4.13 1.55 6.46
N LYS A 137 -3.18 0.61 6.57
CA LYS A 137 -2.00 0.52 5.70
C LYS A 137 -1.93 -0.84 5.02
N ILE A 138 -1.36 -0.87 3.82
CA ILE A 138 -1.09 -2.11 3.09
C ILE A 138 0.11 -2.78 3.74
N VAL A 139 -0.06 -3.99 4.27
CA VAL A 139 1.03 -4.74 4.88
C VAL A 139 1.69 -5.60 3.81
N CYS A 140 2.89 -5.20 3.40
CA CYS A 140 3.76 -5.98 2.51
C CYS A 140 4.63 -6.92 3.35
N PHE A 141 4.20 -8.18 3.45
CA PHE A 141 4.80 -9.18 4.31
C PHE A 141 5.91 -9.95 3.58
N GLY A 142 7.16 -9.65 3.92
CA GLY A 142 8.36 -10.24 3.36
C GLY A 142 8.48 -11.72 3.69
N THR A 143 8.65 -12.54 2.66
CA THR A 143 8.89 -13.99 2.78
C THR A 143 9.79 -14.45 1.65
N GLY A 144 11.07 -14.66 1.95
CA GLY A 144 12.08 -15.04 0.96
C GLY A 144 12.27 -13.93 -0.08
N LEU A 145 12.06 -14.26 -1.37
CA LEU A 145 12.23 -13.33 -2.49
C LEU A 145 10.93 -12.61 -2.91
N TRP A 146 9.93 -12.60 -2.03
CA TRP A 146 8.57 -12.11 -2.31
C TRP A 146 8.04 -11.24 -1.17
N TYR A 147 7.21 -10.27 -1.54
CA TYR A 147 6.31 -9.58 -0.62
C TYR A 147 4.89 -10.09 -0.84
N PHE A 148 4.25 -10.55 0.24
CA PHE A 148 2.86 -10.98 0.23
C PHE A 148 1.94 -9.91 0.82
N VAL A 149 0.82 -9.68 0.15
CA VAL A 149 -0.31 -8.84 0.58
C VAL A 149 -1.54 -9.73 0.70
N ARG A 150 -2.43 -9.47 1.65
CA ARG A 150 -3.57 -10.37 1.95
C ARG A 150 -4.88 -9.64 2.11
N TYR A 151 -5.96 -10.36 1.82
CA TYR A 151 -7.35 -9.96 1.94
C TYR A 151 -7.62 -8.60 1.28
N TYR A 152 -8.11 -7.61 2.02
CA TYR A 152 -8.30 -6.25 1.52
C TYR A 152 -7.06 -5.67 0.86
N ASP A 153 -5.87 -5.89 1.42
CA ASP A 153 -4.62 -5.39 0.85
C ASP A 153 -4.37 -6.00 -0.54
N ALA A 154 -4.64 -7.30 -0.69
CA ALA A 154 -4.48 -7.99 -1.98
C ALA A 154 -5.50 -7.51 -3.03
N GLU A 155 -6.74 -7.24 -2.63
CA GLU A 155 -7.74 -6.68 -3.54
C GLU A 155 -7.38 -5.26 -3.99
N ILE A 156 -6.99 -4.40 -3.05
CA ILE A 156 -6.59 -3.02 -3.33
C ILE A 156 -5.39 -3.01 -4.29
N VAL A 157 -4.34 -3.75 -3.94
CA VAL A 157 -3.11 -3.80 -4.73
C VAL A 157 -3.39 -4.44 -6.10
N GLY A 158 -4.25 -5.47 -6.17
CA GLY A 158 -4.66 -6.09 -7.44
C GLY A 158 -5.35 -5.12 -8.39
N ARG A 159 -6.26 -4.27 -7.87
CA ARG A 159 -6.93 -3.22 -8.65
C ARG A 159 -5.93 -2.16 -9.14
N ILE A 160 -5.01 -1.73 -8.28
CA ILE A 160 -3.99 -0.72 -8.60
C ILE A 160 -3.05 -1.22 -9.72
N ILE A 161 -2.56 -2.45 -9.61
CA ILE A 161 -1.60 -3.04 -10.55
C ILE A 161 -2.28 -3.48 -11.86
N LYS A 162 -3.62 -3.60 -11.88
CA LYS A 162 -4.40 -4.11 -13.02
C LYS A 162 -3.97 -5.50 -13.50
N LYS A 163 -3.38 -6.29 -12.59
CA LYS A 163 -3.08 -7.70 -12.82
C LYS A 163 -3.94 -8.54 -11.88
N PRO A 164 -4.50 -9.67 -12.34
CA PRO A 164 -5.06 -10.65 -11.43
C PRO A 164 -3.91 -11.20 -10.59
N LEU A 165 -3.76 -10.62 -9.42
CA LEU A 165 -2.95 -11.13 -8.34
C LEU A 165 -3.53 -12.49 -7.95
N ASN A 166 -2.72 -13.54 -7.86
CA ASN A 166 -3.20 -14.90 -7.59
C ASN A 166 -3.79 -14.99 -6.19
N LEU A 167 -5.11 -14.77 -6.05
CA LEU A 167 -5.86 -14.72 -4.78
C LEU A 167 -6.00 -16.08 -4.05
N TYR A 168 -5.18 -17.08 -4.39
CA TYR A 168 -5.20 -18.38 -3.70
C TYR A 168 -4.86 -18.16 -2.21
N PHE A 169 -5.71 -18.68 -1.32
CA PHE A 169 -5.68 -18.45 0.13
C PHE A 169 -5.89 -16.99 0.57
N GLY A 170 -6.62 -16.20 -0.23
CA GLY A 170 -6.98 -14.83 0.14
C GLY A 170 -5.79 -13.89 0.19
N GLY A 171 -4.73 -14.15 -0.59
CA GLY A 171 -3.58 -13.25 -0.68
C GLY A 171 -2.93 -13.31 -2.04
N SER A 172 -1.97 -12.43 -2.27
CA SER A 172 -1.12 -12.41 -3.46
C SER A 172 0.24 -11.84 -3.12
N GLY A 173 1.17 -11.78 -4.07
CA GLY A 173 2.46 -11.16 -3.85
C GLY A 173 3.17 -10.76 -5.13
N PHE A 174 4.28 -10.07 -4.96
CA PHE A 174 5.19 -9.66 -6.01
C PHE A 174 6.64 -9.89 -5.60
N SER A 175 7.53 -10.01 -6.59
CA SER A 175 8.94 -10.25 -6.31
C SER A 175 9.60 -8.98 -5.76
N ILE A 176 10.64 -9.16 -4.93
CA ILE A 176 11.49 -8.06 -4.48
C ILE A 176 12.07 -7.27 -5.66
N LYS A 177 12.31 -7.92 -6.81
CA LYS A 177 12.79 -7.24 -8.03
C LYS A 177 11.82 -6.19 -8.58
N GLU A 178 10.53 -6.37 -8.34
CA GLU A 178 9.48 -5.45 -8.78
C GLU A 178 9.02 -4.52 -7.65
N LYS A 179 9.64 -4.62 -6.45
CA LYS A 179 9.23 -3.90 -5.24
C LYS A 179 9.09 -2.41 -5.50
N ASP A 180 10.10 -1.79 -6.10
CA ASP A 180 10.12 -0.33 -6.19
C ASP A 180 9.06 0.22 -7.13
N TYR A 181 8.77 -0.49 -8.22
CA TYR A 181 7.67 -0.18 -9.12
C TYR A 181 6.31 -0.26 -8.42
N TYR A 182 6.06 -1.33 -7.65
CA TYR A 182 4.78 -1.50 -6.98
C TYR A 182 4.61 -0.58 -5.78
N PHE A 183 5.67 -0.33 -5.00
CA PHE A 183 5.62 0.61 -3.89
C PHE A 183 5.31 2.03 -4.37
N ASP A 184 5.98 2.48 -5.45
CA ASP A 184 5.70 3.77 -6.08
C ASP A 184 4.26 3.89 -6.56
N LEU A 185 3.73 2.84 -7.20
CA LEU A 185 2.37 2.84 -7.69
C LEU A 185 1.34 2.89 -6.55
N ILE A 186 1.56 2.12 -5.48
CA ILE A 186 0.68 2.08 -4.30
C ILE A 186 0.67 3.45 -3.59
N THR A 187 1.84 4.05 -3.34
CA THR A 187 1.96 5.33 -2.64
C THR A 187 1.43 6.49 -3.48
N LYS A 188 1.64 6.47 -4.81
CA LYS A 188 1.05 7.46 -5.72
C LYS A 188 -0.48 7.42 -5.75
N ASN A 189 -1.08 6.26 -5.52
CA ASN A 189 -2.54 6.09 -5.37
C ASN A 189 -3.05 6.47 -3.97
N GLY A 190 -2.20 7.03 -3.09
CA GLY A 190 -2.58 7.58 -1.79
C GLY A 190 -2.59 6.56 -0.64
N TYR A 191 -2.16 5.32 -0.88
CA TYR A 191 -2.06 4.31 0.16
C TYR A 191 -0.70 4.35 0.85
N LYS A 192 -0.69 4.00 2.14
CA LYS A 192 0.54 3.80 2.91
C LYS A 192 0.92 2.32 2.92
N ILE A 193 2.20 2.04 3.01
CA ILE A 193 2.76 0.69 3.02
C ILE A 193 3.49 0.47 4.34
N VAL A 194 3.27 -0.68 4.97
CA VAL A 194 4.10 -1.20 6.05
C VAL A 194 4.89 -2.37 5.48
N VAL A 195 6.21 -2.25 5.52
CA VAL A 195 7.12 -3.31 5.08
C VAL A 195 7.51 -4.13 6.30
N VAL A 196 7.18 -5.41 6.26
CA VAL A 196 7.51 -6.36 7.33
C VAL A 196 8.55 -7.32 6.79
N ASP A 197 9.80 -7.19 7.22
CA ASP A 197 10.90 -8.01 6.74
C ASP A 197 11.28 -9.10 7.75
N GLN A 198 11.86 -10.18 7.23
CA GLN A 198 12.35 -11.29 8.05
C GLN A 198 13.74 -10.96 8.59
N ILE A 199 13.86 -10.90 9.92
CA ILE A 199 15.10 -10.53 10.61
C ILE A 199 15.97 -11.76 10.98
N GLU A 200 15.38 -12.95 11.00
CA GLU A 200 16.08 -14.20 11.27
C GLU A 200 16.28 -15.02 9.99
N THR A 201 17.47 -15.63 9.82
CA THR A 201 17.63 -16.69 8.80
C THR A 201 16.99 -17.98 9.28
N SER A 202 16.72 -18.91 8.36
CA SER A 202 16.19 -20.24 8.72
C SER A 202 17.13 -21.02 9.65
N GLU A 203 18.43 -20.74 9.60
CA GLU A 203 19.42 -21.33 10.52
C GLU A 203 19.33 -20.73 11.92
N MET A 204 19.20 -19.40 12.03
CA MET A 204 19.02 -18.70 13.29
C MET A 204 17.73 -19.13 13.98
N MET A 205 16.64 -19.26 13.23
CA MET A 205 15.38 -19.79 13.75
C MET A 205 15.56 -21.21 14.30
N ARG A 206 16.22 -22.12 13.56
CA ARG A 206 16.46 -23.49 14.04
C ARG A 206 17.24 -23.54 15.35
N LYS A 207 18.29 -22.72 15.47
CA LYS A 207 19.09 -22.63 16.71
C LYS A 207 18.24 -22.13 17.88
N ARG A 208 17.48 -21.05 17.68
CA ARG A 208 16.56 -20.51 18.70
C ARG A 208 15.54 -21.57 19.14
N VAL A 209 14.91 -22.26 18.19
CA VAL A 209 13.93 -23.33 18.47
C VAL A 209 14.59 -24.49 19.23
N GLU A 210 15.83 -24.85 18.91
CA GLU A 210 16.59 -25.89 19.61
C GLU A 210 16.95 -25.47 21.05
N GLU A 211 17.33 -24.21 21.26
CA GLU A 211 17.61 -23.64 22.58
C GLU A 211 16.34 -23.57 23.43
N GLU A 212 15.23 -23.04 22.88
CA GLU A 212 13.91 -23.03 23.53
C GLU A 212 13.41 -24.44 23.85
N TRP A 213 13.79 -25.45 23.05
CA TRP A 213 13.44 -26.87 23.30
C TRP A 213 14.16 -27.45 24.50
N LYS A 214 15.41 -27.03 24.71
CA LYS A 214 16.20 -27.43 25.89
C LYS A 214 15.64 -26.82 27.16
N GLU A 215 15.12 -25.60 27.11
CA GLU A 215 14.58 -24.88 28.27
C GLU A 215 13.11 -25.24 28.59
N ASN A 216 12.24 -25.38 27.58
CA ASN A 216 10.82 -25.66 27.81
C ASN A 216 10.15 -26.42 26.64
N LYS A 217 10.07 -27.74 26.76
CA LYS A 217 9.51 -28.66 25.73
C LYS A 217 8.09 -28.33 25.25
N LYS A 218 7.26 -27.59 26.02
CA LYS A 218 5.89 -27.24 25.63
C LYS A 218 5.79 -26.00 24.73
N GLN A 219 6.80 -25.13 24.71
CA GLN A 219 6.74 -23.83 24.03
C GLN A 219 7.14 -23.91 22.55
N VAL A 220 7.87 -24.96 22.18
CA VAL A 220 8.60 -25.05 20.90
C VAL A 220 7.75 -25.39 19.70
N LEU A 221 6.62 -26.09 19.90
CA LEU A 221 5.65 -26.35 18.81
C LEU A 221 5.02 -25.06 18.26
N LYS A 222 5.28 -23.91 18.89
CA LYS A 222 4.72 -22.60 18.51
C LYS A 222 5.77 -21.59 18.01
N SER A 223 7.02 -21.99 17.75
CA SER A 223 8.10 -21.05 17.40
C SER A 223 8.88 -21.39 16.12
N GLU A 224 8.30 -22.20 15.22
CA GLU A 224 8.94 -22.69 13.99
C GLU A 224 9.00 -21.64 12.85
N VAL A 225 8.55 -20.41 13.09
CA VAL A 225 8.56 -19.33 12.09
C VAL A 225 9.68 -18.34 12.39
N CYS A 226 10.40 -17.90 11.36
CA CYS A 226 11.40 -16.84 11.51
C CYS A 226 10.76 -15.54 12.00
N LYS A 227 11.43 -14.87 12.94
CA LYS A 227 11.00 -13.56 13.43
C LYS A 227 10.99 -12.52 12.31
N ARG A 228 10.06 -11.58 12.46
CA ARG A 228 9.80 -10.49 11.52
C ARG A 228 9.55 -9.21 12.29
N GLU A 229 9.95 -8.11 11.69
CA GLU A 229 9.77 -6.77 12.25
C GLU A 229 9.38 -5.79 11.13
N ILE A 230 8.80 -4.66 11.53
CA ILE A 230 8.52 -3.57 10.61
C ILE A 230 9.86 -2.90 10.29
N SER A 231 10.30 -3.00 9.04
CA SER A 231 11.51 -2.34 8.59
C SER A 231 11.24 -0.89 8.23
N HIS A 232 10.15 -0.64 7.50
CA HIS A 232 9.84 0.68 6.96
C HIS A 232 8.32 0.93 6.89
N ILE A 233 7.94 2.20 7.04
CA ILE A 233 6.60 2.69 6.72
C ILE A 233 6.72 3.75 5.64
N TYR A 234 6.10 3.48 4.50
CA TYR A 234 6.15 4.33 3.33
C TYR A 234 4.81 5.01 3.09
N SER A 235 4.90 6.26 2.66
CA SER A 235 3.78 7.12 2.30
C SER A 235 4.08 7.80 0.95
N ARG A 236 3.16 8.63 0.46
CA ARG A 236 3.37 9.38 -0.79
C ARG A 236 4.54 10.35 -0.66
N GLY A 237 4.70 10.95 0.52
CA GLY A 237 5.80 11.81 0.86
C GLY A 237 7.09 11.03 1.05
N THR A 238 7.08 9.96 1.84
CA THR A 238 8.33 9.33 2.32
C THR A 238 8.94 8.28 1.40
N TYR A 239 8.27 7.89 0.31
CA TYR A 239 8.80 6.92 -0.64
C TYR A 239 9.33 7.58 -1.91
N SER A 240 10.63 7.42 -2.15
CA SER A 240 11.28 7.80 -3.40
C SER A 240 11.76 6.55 -4.11
N ASN A 241 11.31 6.33 -5.35
CA ASN A 241 11.72 5.17 -6.14
C ASN A 241 13.15 5.36 -6.65
N PRO A 242 14.14 4.57 -6.17
CA PRO A 242 15.53 4.73 -6.57
C PRO A 242 15.82 4.24 -7.99
N THR A 243 14.93 3.40 -8.55
CA THR A 243 15.07 2.79 -9.88
C THR A 243 14.32 3.54 -10.99
N ALA A 244 13.51 4.54 -10.64
CA ALA A 244 12.84 5.36 -11.63
C ALA A 244 13.89 6.15 -12.43
N GLU A 245 13.81 6.07 -13.76
CA GLU A 245 14.62 6.90 -14.65
C GLU A 245 14.39 8.37 -14.28
N LYS A 246 15.46 9.07 -13.90
CA LYS A 246 15.44 10.47 -13.42
C LYS A 246 15.03 11.49 -14.50
N ASP A 247 14.67 11.02 -15.69
CA ASP A 247 14.57 11.83 -16.90
C ASP A 247 13.19 12.47 -17.12
N THR A 248 12.24 12.34 -16.19
CA THR A 248 10.94 13.02 -16.32
C THR A 248 10.57 13.76 -15.05
N ILE A 249 11.00 15.02 -14.99
CA ILE A 249 10.58 16.08 -14.05
C ILE A 249 11.12 15.86 -12.62
N PHE A 250 12.06 16.70 -12.21
CA PHE A 250 12.44 16.90 -10.81
C PHE A 250 11.27 17.53 -10.04
N ASP A 251 10.20 16.78 -9.83
CA ASP A 251 9.14 17.20 -8.91
C ASP A 251 9.66 17.01 -7.49
N THR A 252 9.90 18.13 -6.80
CA THR A 252 10.35 18.14 -5.41
C THR A 252 9.34 17.43 -4.52
N GLN A 253 9.81 16.45 -3.75
CA GLN A 253 8.97 15.74 -2.79
C GLN A 253 8.97 16.48 -1.45
N ASN A 254 7.95 17.30 -1.25
CA ASN A 254 7.78 18.09 -0.03
C ASN A 254 6.66 17.54 0.84
N ILE A 255 6.95 17.33 2.12
CA ILE A 255 5.94 17.04 3.15
C ILE A 255 5.71 18.31 3.95
N LEU A 256 4.49 18.84 3.95
CA LEU A 256 4.14 20.07 4.66
C LEU A 256 3.40 19.77 5.97
N VAL A 257 3.81 20.43 7.04
CA VAL A 257 3.07 20.57 8.29
C VAL A 257 2.80 22.05 8.51
N TYR A 258 1.57 22.42 8.85
CA TYR A 258 1.25 23.79 9.19
C TYR A 258 0.29 23.87 10.37
N HIS A 259 0.33 25.02 11.05
CA HIS A 259 -0.63 25.44 12.04
C HIS A 259 -1.03 26.88 11.78
N PHE A 260 -2.29 27.22 12.04
CA PHE A 260 -2.84 28.55 11.82
C PHE A 260 -3.61 29.01 13.06
N ILE A 261 -3.32 30.24 13.51
CA ILE A 261 -3.97 30.89 14.65
C ILE A 261 -4.89 31.98 14.10
N PRO A 262 -6.22 31.75 14.03
CA PRO A 262 -7.17 32.69 13.42
C PRO A 262 -7.19 34.07 14.06
N GLU A 263 -6.99 34.16 15.37
CA GLU A 263 -7.09 35.41 16.15
C GLU A 263 -6.02 36.43 15.77
N THR A 264 -4.86 35.94 15.34
CA THR A 264 -3.69 36.76 14.99
C THR A 264 -3.33 36.67 13.51
N SER A 265 -4.10 35.90 12.72
CA SER A 265 -3.78 35.54 11.33
C SER A 265 -2.34 35.04 11.15
N LYS A 266 -1.80 34.33 12.16
CA LYS A 266 -0.41 33.86 12.18
C LYS A 266 -0.33 32.41 11.74
N PHE A 267 0.56 32.15 10.79
CA PHE A 267 0.92 30.84 10.31
C PHE A 267 2.25 30.40 10.90
N GLY A 268 2.32 29.15 11.34
CA GLY A 268 3.56 28.41 11.53
C GLY A 268 3.58 27.26 10.53
N PHE A 269 4.71 27.04 9.87
CA PHE A 269 4.88 25.91 8.97
C PHE A 269 6.25 25.27 9.14
N THR A 270 6.30 23.98 8.87
CA THR A 270 7.54 23.27 8.59
C THR A 270 7.30 22.38 7.38
N PHE A 271 8.29 22.27 6.50
CA PHE A 271 8.24 21.25 5.46
C PHE A 271 9.59 20.57 5.30
N PHE A 272 9.54 19.29 4.95
CA PHE A 272 10.72 18.51 4.66
C PHE A 272 10.83 18.31 3.16
N ASP A 273 11.90 18.85 2.58
CA ASP A 273 12.31 18.59 1.20
C ASP A 273 13.17 17.32 1.20
N ILE A 274 12.55 16.21 0.80
CA ILE A 274 13.20 14.90 0.77
C ILE A 274 14.28 14.84 -0.32
N THR A 275 14.06 15.57 -1.42
CA THR A 275 15.02 15.64 -2.52
C THR A 275 16.31 16.37 -2.11
N ALA A 276 16.19 17.42 -1.30
CA ALA A 276 17.34 18.17 -0.78
C ALA A 276 17.83 17.69 0.60
N LEU A 277 17.08 16.80 1.26
CA LEU A 277 17.25 16.42 2.67
C LEU A 277 17.31 17.63 3.61
N LYS A 278 16.43 18.61 3.39
CA LYS A 278 16.39 19.86 4.15
C LYS A 278 15.06 20.06 4.83
N VAL A 279 15.10 20.42 6.11
CA VAL A 279 13.94 20.87 6.87
C VAL A 279 13.88 22.39 6.81
N HIS A 280 12.74 22.92 6.42
CA HIS A 280 12.46 24.34 6.37
C HIS A 280 11.40 24.66 7.42
N VAL A 281 11.72 25.55 8.36
CA VAL A 281 10.80 26.02 9.40
C VAL A 281 10.59 27.51 9.24
N GLY A 282 9.35 27.98 9.38
CA GLY A 282 9.06 29.40 9.28
C GLY A 282 7.71 29.79 9.88
N SER A 283 7.51 31.10 9.99
CA SER A 283 6.23 31.67 10.38
C SER A 283 5.99 32.99 9.62
N PHE A 284 4.73 33.32 9.40
CA PHE A 284 4.34 34.60 8.80
C PHE A 284 2.92 34.98 9.23
N TYR A 285 2.62 36.27 9.17
CA TYR A 285 1.24 36.77 9.20
C TYR A 285 0.68 36.80 7.79
N ASP A 286 -0.56 36.36 7.61
CA ASP A 286 -1.24 36.35 6.32
C ASP A 286 -2.48 37.24 6.31
N ASP A 287 -3.00 37.50 5.11
CA ASP A 287 -4.24 38.22 4.91
C ASP A 287 -5.47 37.29 4.92
N ALA A 288 -6.68 37.87 4.89
CA ALA A 288 -7.93 37.11 4.90
C ALA A 288 -8.12 36.21 3.66
N VAL A 289 -7.36 36.47 2.58
CA VAL A 289 -7.42 35.71 1.31
C VAL A 289 -6.28 34.69 1.17
N LEU A 290 -5.43 34.56 2.19
CA LEU A 290 -4.34 33.58 2.29
C LEU A 290 -3.27 33.73 1.21
N THR A 291 -2.90 34.97 0.86
CA THR A 291 -1.96 35.26 -0.24
C THR A 291 -0.59 34.62 -0.03
N LYS A 292 -0.01 34.72 1.18
CA LYS A 292 1.33 34.18 1.45
C LYS A 292 1.29 32.66 1.54
N PHE A 293 0.26 32.10 2.17
CA PHE A 293 0.06 30.65 2.21
C PHE A 293 -0.12 30.06 0.81
N ARG A 294 -0.89 30.71 -0.07
CA ARG A 294 -1.02 30.31 -1.47
C ARG A 294 0.31 30.35 -2.20
N THR A 295 1.09 31.40 -1.98
CA THR A 295 2.44 31.53 -2.57
C THR A 295 3.37 30.42 -2.10
N LEU A 296 3.35 30.09 -0.81
CA LEU A 296 4.14 28.99 -0.23
C LEU A 296 3.76 27.65 -0.87
N VAL A 297 2.47 27.31 -0.88
CA VAL A 297 1.96 26.04 -1.43
C VAL A 297 2.26 25.91 -2.92
N SER A 298 2.10 26.98 -3.69
CA SER A 298 2.44 26.99 -5.12
C SER A 298 3.93 26.80 -5.38
N ARG A 299 4.80 27.26 -4.48
CA ARG A 299 6.26 27.10 -4.60
C ARG A 299 6.72 25.69 -4.21
N ILE A 300 6.27 25.18 -3.06
CA ILE A 300 6.75 23.90 -2.53
C ILE A 300 5.99 22.69 -3.10
N ARG A 301 4.76 22.89 -3.61
CA ARG A 301 3.92 21.84 -4.23
C ARG A 301 3.91 20.55 -3.39
N PRO A 302 3.43 20.61 -2.13
CA PRO A 302 3.58 19.48 -1.21
C PRO A 302 2.86 18.26 -1.76
N VAL A 303 3.48 17.09 -1.66
CA VAL A 303 2.89 15.80 -2.07
C VAL A 303 2.12 15.16 -0.92
N GLU A 304 2.43 15.56 0.31
CA GLU A 304 1.79 15.08 1.53
C GLU A 304 1.67 16.22 2.54
N VAL A 305 0.54 16.28 3.24
CA VAL A 305 0.24 17.32 4.23
C VAL A 305 -0.18 16.67 5.53
N LEU A 306 0.51 17.01 6.62
CA LEU A 306 0.16 16.67 7.99
C LEU A 306 -0.52 17.89 8.60
N CYS A 307 -1.77 17.76 9.04
CA CYS A 307 -2.49 18.88 9.63
C CYS A 307 -3.43 18.39 10.75
N ALA A 308 -3.75 19.29 11.68
CA ALA A 308 -4.67 18.97 12.76
C ALA A 308 -6.08 18.69 12.21
N GLU A 309 -6.81 17.77 12.85
CA GLU A 309 -8.17 17.39 12.42
C GLU A 309 -9.14 18.59 12.35
N GLU A 310 -8.92 19.61 13.18
CA GLU A 310 -9.68 20.88 13.17
C GLU A 310 -9.63 21.59 11.82
N PHE A 311 -8.53 21.43 11.06
CA PHE A 311 -8.37 22.05 9.74
C PHE A 311 -8.97 21.21 8.60
N ARG A 312 -9.59 20.05 8.86
CA ARG A 312 -10.12 19.13 7.83
C ARG A 312 -11.11 19.76 6.85
N LYS A 313 -11.87 20.76 7.31
CA LYS A 313 -12.85 21.52 6.52
C LYS A 313 -12.47 22.99 6.31
N SER A 314 -11.22 23.36 6.54
CA SER A 314 -10.75 24.74 6.39
C SER A 314 -10.62 25.18 4.92
N ALA A 315 -10.64 26.50 4.69
CA ALA A 315 -10.34 27.09 3.39
C ALA A 315 -8.97 26.68 2.86
N MET A 316 -7.98 26.56 3.75
CA MET A 316 -6.61 26.13 3.44
C MET A 316 -6.55 24.69 2.92
N THR A 317 -7.26 23.77 3.58
CA THR A 317 -7.36 22.37 3.12
C THR A 317 -8.03 22.28 1.76
N ASN A 318 -9.10 23.07 1.54
CA ASN A 318 -9.74 23.13 0.22
C ASN A 318 -8.81 23.70 -0.84
N MET A 319 -8.02 24.74 -0.52
CA MET A 319 -7.03 25.31 -1.44
C MET A 319 -5.97 24.29 -1.84
N LEU A 320 -5.44 23.53 -0.86
CA LEU A 320 -4.46 22.46 -1.11
C LEU A 320 -5.03 21.33 -1.98
N ARG A 321 -6.29 20.93 -1.76
CA ARG A 321 -6.99 19.94 -2.63
C ARG A 321 -7.15 20.40 -4.07
N LEU A 322 -7.30 21.71 -4.29
CA LEU A 322 -7.44 22.32 -5.61
C LEU A 322 -6.09 22.65 -6.26
N SER A 323 -4.98 22.36 -5.60
CA SER A 323 -3.66 22.59 -6.17
C SER A 323 -3.38 21.63 -7.35
N PRO A 324 -2.48 21.99 -8.29
CA PRO A 324 -2.19 21.15 -9.46
C PRO A 324 -1.74 19.73 -9.11
N VAL A 325 -1.08 19.57 -7.96
CA VAL A 325 -0.71 18.29 -7.39
C VAL A 325 -1.42 18.17 -6.04
N SER A 326 -2.60 17.56 -6.03
CA SER A 326 -3.34 17.37 -4.78
C SER A 326 -2.51 16.52 -3.82
N PRO A 327 -2.17 17.03 -2.62
CA PRO A 327 -1.45 16.25 -1.64
C PRO A 327 -2.33 15.16 -1.02
N THR A 328 -1.69 14.11 -0.52
CA THR A 328 -2.32 13.20 0.44
C THR A 328 -2.42 13.91 1.80
N PHE A 329 -3.60 13.89 2.41
CA PHE A 329 -3.82 14.51 3.71
C PHE A 329 -3.79 13.48 4.83
N ASN A 330 -3.04 13.81 5.88
CA ASN A 330 -3.02 13.09 7.13
C ASN A 330 -3.53 14.02 8.22
N PHE A 331 -4.75 13.75 8.67
CA PHE A 331 -5.37 14.49 9.74
C PHE A 331 -5.01 13.85 11.07
N ILE A 332 -4.32 14.61 11.91
CA ILE A 332 -3.76 14.14 13.17
C ILE A 332 -4.51 14.81 14.32
N LYS A 333 -4.79 14.06 15.38
CA LYS A 333 -5.39 14.62 16.61
C LYS A 333 -4.46 15.66 17.20
N LYS A 334 -4.97 16.81 17.64
CA LYS A 334 -4.15 17.92 18.16
C LYS A 334 -3.15 17.50 19.23
N ARG A 335 -3.56 16.61 20.13
CA ARG A 335 -2.72 16.01 21.19
C ARG A 335 -1.49 15.24 20.70
N SER A 336 -1.47 14.83 19.43
CA SER A 336 -0.37 14.09 18.83
C SER A 336 0.65 15.01 18.17
N PHE A 337 0.38 16.32 18.07
CA PHE A 337 1.40 17.31 17.74
C PHE A 337 2.16 17.67 19.01
N ALA A 338 3.49 17.56 18.94
CA ALA A 338 4.36 18.05 19.98
C ALA A 338 4.26 19.59 20.07
N SER A 339 4.28 20.09 21.30
CA SER A 339 4.45 21.50 21.60
C SER A 339 5.83 22.00 21.16
N SER A 340 6.00 23.32 21.05
CA SER A 340 7.30 23.89 20.67
C SER A 340 8.42 23.49 21.63
N SER A 341 8.16 23.43 22.94
CA SER A 341 9.13 22.99 23.95
C SER A 341 9.49 21.51 23.81
N GLU A 342 8.50 20.65 23.57
CA GLU A 342 8.74 19.22 23.33
C GLU A 342 9.55 19.00 22.04
N CYS A 343 9.24 19.75 20.96
CA CYS A 343 10.03 19.70 19.72
C CYS A 343 11.50 20.08 19.97
N VAL A 344 11.77 21.14 20.73
CA VAL A 344 13.15 21.54 21.06
C VAL A 344 13.85 20.46 21.89
N SER A 345 13.17 19.90 22.90
CA SER A 345 13.73 18.80 23.69
C SER A 345 14.09 17.61 22.80
N LEU A 346 13.14 17.14 21.98
CA LEU A 346 13.36 16.01 21.07
C LEU A 346 14.50 16.25 20.08
N ILE A 347 14.61 17.48 19.57
CA ILE A 347 15.71 17.86 18.68
C ILE A 347 17.03 17.82 19.44
N ASN A 348 17.10 18.37 20.66
CA ASN A 348 18.32 18.36 21.46
C ASN A 348 18.75 16.93 21.86
N ASP A 349 17.80 16.07 22.20
CA ASP A 349 18.05 14.66 22.56
C ASP A 349 18.62 13.84 21.39
N HIS A 350 18.41 14.30 20.15
CA HIS A 350 18.90 13.66 18.92
C HIS A 350 20.04 14.42 18.24
N LEU A 351 20.33 15.64 18.66
CA LEU A 351 21.45 16.47 18.22
C LEU A 351 22.56 16.46 19.28
N ASP A 352 23.01 15.28 19.69
CA ASP A 352 24.34 15.13 20.27
C ASP A 352 25.37 15.37 19.16
N PHE A 353 25.76 16.64 18.97
CA PHE A 353 27.00 16.97 18.29
C PHE A 353 28.16 16.61 19.23
N THR A 354 28.59 15.35 19.23
CA THR A 354 29.96 14.97 19.61
C THR A 354 30.90 15.13 18.44
#